data_AF-A0A939C4Z3-F1
#
_entry.id   AF-A0A939C4Z3-F1
#
_cell.length_a   1.000
_cell.length_b   1.000
_cell.length_c   1.000
_cell.angle_alpha   90.00
_cell.angle_beta   90.00
_cell.angle_gamma   90.00
#
_symmetry.space_group_name_H-M   'P 1'
#
loop_
_entity.id
_entity.type
_entity.pdbx_description
1 polymer ?
#
loop_
_entity_poly.entity_id
_entity_poly.type
_entity_poly.pdbx_seq_one_letter_code
_entity_poly.pdbx_strand_id
1 'polypeptide(L)'
;MKSSVIDQNKSDVYNSRENWPPYTYRDYPDIEPEMYKSFMEFLSTENTSGRLMELQPWISMCDSKCAFCYFPTTPTAKVPVERYMDMLKKELDIYAKTKYVKTSVFDEIVLGGGTPSVLSAEQMIDLIDFCKERFTTNDEYFIKVSGSSKTLALNKIDKLAAYGVYQLDMGAQTFDDKLRKNLCLPDTAESVEKAIKHAKKLGMCVCVDLMYNLPGQTMESWINTLKKAIELDVEIDAYSLHVDPGTLLEKMIENGRSPPQGDAEHEKQQYLISYKMLTEAGYKAVGHDRFSRVEWHFRENCLNGWPWGGILTTGAGCFMGYLQRFSYANIEDIKTYIATVDAGKLPIRSLSKSSDEDMMRRTMTRLYLRLPVDKTEFKQKFGKIPEDVFPQQLQRLKDKGLIEIDDKEIRITKHGDLWKGNIAWEFAPENLAKNK
;
A
#
# COMPACT_ATOMS: atom_id res chain seq x y z
N MET A 1 4.65 -4.87 34.83
CA MET A 1 5.18 -3.59 34.31
C MET A 1 4.07 -2.92 33.50
N LYS A 2 3.94 -1.60 33.66
CA LYS A 2 2.72 -0.79 33.51
C LYS A 2 2.02 -0.91 32.15
N SER A 3 0.68 -1.06 32.20
CA SER A 3 -0.23 -1.01 31.06
C SER A 3 -0.11 0.33 30.31
N SER A 4 0.15 0.27 29.02
CA SER A 4 0.07 1.43 28.14
C SER A 4 -1.33 1.49 27.52
N VAL A 5 -2.30 1.92 28.31
CA VAL A 5 -3.54 2.49 27.76
C VAL A 5 -3.18 3.91 27.34
N ILE A 6 -3.45 4.27 26.08
CA ILE A 6 -3.37 5.65 25.60
C ILE A 6 -4.22 6.49 26.55
N ASP A 7 -3.58 7.44 27.24
CA ASP A 7 -4.23 8.30 28.23
C ASP A 7 -5.39 9.06 27.56
N GLN A 8 -6.63 8.68 27.90
CA GLN A 8 -7.84 9.21 27.25
C GLN A 8 -7.96 10.73 27.41
N ASN A 9 -7.33 11.33 28.42
CA ASN A 9 -7.35 12.79 28.63
C ASN A 9 -6.45 13.58 27.67
N LYS A 10 -5.62 12.92 26.85
CA LYS A 10 -4.86 13.57 25.76
C LYS A 10 -5.49 13.32 24.38
N SER A 11 -6.66 12.65 24.30
CA SER A 11 -7.14 12.06 23.05
C SER A 11 -7.71 13.00 22.00
N ASP A 12 -7.71 14.32 22.20
CA ASP A 12 -8.50 15.25 21.37
C ASP A 12 -7.60 16.32 20.72
N VAL A 13 -6.52 15.87 20.08
CA VAL A 13 -5.58 16.77 19.38
C VAL A 13 -6.11 17.22 18.01
N TYR A 14 -6.94 16.37 17.38
CA TYR A 14 -7.69 16.66 16.15
C TYR A 14 -9.12 16.14 16.31
N ASN A 15 -10.05 16.71 15.53
CA ASN A 15 -11.47 16.30 15.56
C ASN A 15 -11.71 14.92 14.92
N SER A 16 -10.90 14.55 13.92
CA SER A 16 -11.00 13.30 13.18
C SER A 16 -9.62 12.81 12.76
N ARG A 17 -9.50 11.48 12.59
CA ARG A 17 -8.28 10.84 12.15
C ARG A 17 -8.16 10.94 10.63
N GLU A 18 -6.98 11.29 10.17
CA GLU A 18 -6.62 11.16 8.77
C GLU A 18 -5.97 9.81 8.55
N ASN A 19 -6.55 9.00 7.66
CA ASN A 19 -6.06 7.64 7.37
C ASN A 19 -5.20 7.58 6.11
N TRP A 20 -5.20 8.64 5.29
CA TRP A 20 -4.42 8.71 4.05
C TRP A 20 -3.40 9.86 4.12
N PRO A 21 -2.15 9.65 3.70
CA PRO A 21 -1.15 10.73 3.64
C PRO A 21 -1.45 11.69 2.47
N PRO A 22 -0.92 12.93 2.49
CA PRO A 22 -1.19 13.94 1.45
C PRO A 22 -0.61 13.61 0.07
N TYR A 23 0.46 12.82 0.03
CA TYR A 23 1.05 12.34 -1.21
C TYR A 23 0.37 11.04 -1.62
N THR A 24 -0.85 11.14 -2.13
CA THR A 24 -1.51 9.99 -2.75
C THR A 24 -1.24 9.95 -4.25
N TYR A 25 -1.23 8.73 -4.77
CA TYR A 25 -0.85 8.37 -6.13
C TYR A 25 -1.86 8.77 -7.23
N ARG A 26 -2.90 9.53 -6.89
CA ARG A 26 -4.11 9.69 -7.71
C ARG A 26 -4.20 11.04 -8.41
N ASP A 27 -3.64 12.07 -7.79
CA ASP A 27 -3.86 13.47 -8.18
C ASP A 27 -2.67 14.04 -8.98
N TYR A 28 -2.10 13.22 -9.86
CA TYR A 28 -1.02 13.68 -10.72
C TYR A 28 -1.57 14.43 -11.94
N PRO A 29 -0.92 15.54 -12.35
CA PRO A 29 -1.34 16.29 -13.53
C PRO A 29 -1.22 15.46 -14.81
N ASP A 30 -1.90 15.91 -15.86
CA ASP A 30 -1.69 15.41 -17.21
C ASP A 30 -0.22 15.60 -17.65
N ILE A 31 0.24 14.75 -18.57
CA ILE A 31 1.65 14.70 -18.94
C ILE A 31 1.99 15.82 -19.94
N GLU A 32 2.77 16.78 -19.49
CA GLU A 32 3.43 17.74 -20.37
C GLU A 32 4.58 17.06 -21.16
N PRO A 33 4.78 17.36 -22.45
CA PRO A 33 5.83 16.73 -23.26
C PRO A 33 7.25 16.83 -22.67
N GLU A 34 7.58 17.97 -22.05
CA GLU A 34 8.87 18.17 -21.40
C GLU A 34 9.03 17.31 -20.13
N MET A 35 7.93 17.05 -19.41
CA MET A 35 7.94 16.16 -18.25
C MET A 35 8.25 14.72 -18.67
N TYR A 36 7.60 14.24 -19.74
CA TYR A 36 7.88 12.92 -20.30
C TYR A 36 9.34 12.80 -20.75
N LYS A 37 9.85 13.80 -21.46
CA LYS A 37 11.25 13.85 -21.89
C LYS A 37 12.21 13.78 -20.70
N SER A 38 11.97 14.58 -19.66
CA SER A 38 12.79 14.56 -18.44
C SER A 38 12.78 13.19 -17.75
N PHE A 39 11.65 12.49 -17.77
CA PHE A 39 11.56 11.13 -17.23
C PHE A 39 12.35 10.11 -18.08
N MET A 40 12.27 10.18 -19.40
CA MET A 40 13.05 9.30 -20.28
C MET A 40 14.57 9.55 -20.15
N GLU A 41 14.98 10.80 -20.01
CA GLU A 41 16.37 11.17 -19.69
C GLU A 41 16.80 10.59 -18.35
N PHE A 42 15.96 10.71 -17.32
CA PHE A 42 16.19 10.10 -16.01
C PHE A 42 16.37 8.57 -16.09
N LEU A 43 15.50 7.86 -16.83
CA LEU A 43 15.64 6.41 -17.04
C LEU A 43 16.94 6.03 -17.76
N SER A 44 17.56 6.97 -18.47
CA SER A 44 18.86 6.79 -19.13
C SER A 44 20.07 7.04 -18.21
N THR A 45 19.85 7.43 -16.95
CA THR A 45 20.90 7.62 -15.92
C THR A 45 21.12 6.36 -15.08
N GLU A 46 22.13 6.35 -14.21
CA GLU A 46 22.33 5.26 -13.24
C GLU A 46 21.49 5.51 -11.98
N ASN A 47 21.02 4.44 -11.35
CA ASN A 47 20.39 4.53 -10.05
C ASN A 47 21.46 4.81 -8.98
N THR A 48 21.49 6.05 -8.51
CA THR A 48 22.41 6.53 -7.46
C THR A 48 21.78 6.62 -6.08
N SER A 49 20.55 6.10 -5.89
CA SER A 49 19.84 6.20 -4.62
C SER A 49 20.53 5.43 -3.48
N GLY A 50 21.25 4.35 -3.80
CA GLY A 50 21.79 3.41 -2.81
C GLY A 50 20.70 2.65 -2.04
N ARG A 51 19.48 2.61 -2.57
CA ARG A 51 18.33 1.92 -1.97
C ARG A 51 17.88 0.76 -2.85
N LEU A 52 17.33 -0.26 -2.19
CA LEU A 52 16.66 -1.37 -2.87
C LEU A 52 15.35 -0.87 -3.51
N MET A 53 14.80 -1.67 -4.42
CA MET A 53 13.57 -1.36 -5.15
C MET A 53 12.56 -2.50 -5.04
N GLU A 54 11.28 -2.15 -5.07
CA GLU A 54 10.20 -3.13 -5.24
C GLU A 54 9.83 -3.22 -6.71
N LEU A 55 9.67 -4.43 -7.23
CA LEU A 55 9.11 -4.68 -8.56
C LEU A 55 7.66 -5.13 -8.39
N GLN A 56 6.72 -4.38 -8.97
CA GLN A 56 5.30 -4.62 -8.75
C GLN A 56 4.52 -4.72 -10.08
N PRO A 57 4.51 -5.90 -10.74
CA PRO A 57 3.62 -6.16 -11.85
C PRO A 57 2.15 -6.14 -11.38
N TRP A 58 1.37 -5.21 -11.90
CA TRP A 58 0.01 -4.94 -11.45
C TRP A 58 -1.02 -5.67 -12.32
N ILE A 59 -1.94 -6.40 -11.70
CA ILE A 59 -3.00 -7.17 -12.37
C ILE A 59 -4.35 -6.46 -12.16
N SER A 60 -4.72 -5.56 -13.08
CA SER A 60 -5.95 -4.72 -12.97
C SER A 60 -7.24 -5.42 -13.38
N MET A 61 -7.42 -6.66 -12.93
CA MET A 61 -8.65 -7.41 -13.18
C MET A 61 -9.14 -8.17 -11.96
N CYS A 62 -10.47 -8.30 -11.86
CA CYS A 62 -11.15 -9.00 -10.78
C CYS A 62 -12.36 -9.77 -11.35
N ASP A 63 -12.69 -10.92 -10.77
CA ASP A 63 -13.92 -11.65 -11.16
C ASP A 63 -15.19 -10.93 -10.72
N SER A 64 -15.10 -10.19 -9.62
CA SER A 64 -16.20 -9.41 -9.04
C SER A 64 -15.63 -8.23 -8.28
N LYS A 65 -16.34 -7.09 -8.31
CA LYS A 65 -15.92 -5.85 -7.66
C LYS A 65 -16.56 -5.73 -6.28
N CYS A 66 -15.74 -5.61 -5.24
CA CYS A 66 -16.20 -5.31 -3.88
C CYS A 66 -16.85 -3.92 -3.84
N ALA A 67 -17.85 -3.72 -2.98
CA ALA A 67 -18.65 -2.50 -2.98
C ALA A 67 -17.81 -1.23 -2.69
N PHE A 68 -16.83 -1.35 -1.81
CA PHE A 68 -15.93 -0.26 -1.41
C PHE A 68 -14.74 -0.07 -2.36
N CYS A 69 -14.47 -1.01 -3.27
CA CYS A 69 -13.22 -1.02 -4.02
C CYS A 69 -13.17 0.10 -5.05
N TYR A 70 -12.25 1.02 -4.83
CA TYR A 70 -11.99 2.15 -5.71
C TYR A 70 -10.94 1.84 -6.79
N PHE A 71 -10.29 0.67 -6.75
CA PHE A 71 -9.20 0.36 -7.67
C PHE A 71 -9.74 0.32 -9.12
N PRO A 72 -8.94 0.77 -10.11
CA PRO A 72 -9.31 0.73 -11.52
C PRO A 72 -9.21 -0.72 -12.05
N THR A 73 -10.19 -1.55 -11.72
CA THR A 73 -10.23 -2.97 -12.09
C THR A 73 -11.24 -3.23 -13.20
N THR A 74 -10.86 -4.03 -14.19
CA THR A 74 -11.78 -4.52 -15.23
C THR A 74 -12.27 -5.93 -14.88
N PRO A 75 -13.57 -6.26 -15.07
CA PRO A 75 -14.03 -7.64 -14.91
C PRO A 75 -13.22 -8.62 -15.77
N THR A 76 -12.68 -9.70 -15.19
CA THR A 76 -11.79 -10.66 -15.89
C THR A 76 -12.39 -11.15 -17.21
N ALA A 77 -13.70 -11.42 -17.24
CA ALA A 77 -14.42 -11.87 -18.43
C ALA A 77 -14.41 -10.88 -19.62
N LYS A 78 -14.03 -9.62 -19.40
CA LYS A 78 -13.92 -8.58 -20.43
C LYS A 78 -12.47 -8.31 -20.85
N VAL A 79 -11.51 -9.03 -20.26
CA VAL A 79 -10.08 -8.84 -20.51
C VAL A 79 -9.55 -9.95 -21.40
N PRO A 80 -8.84 -9.64 -22.50
CA PRO A 80 -8.07 -10.64 -23.22
C PRO A 80 -6.81 -10.97 -22.41
N VAL A 81 -6.92 -11.86 -21.43
CA VAL A 81 -5.90 -12.11 -20.38
C VAL A 81 -4.52 -12.39 -20.99
N GLU A 82 -4.40 -13.32 -21.93
CA GLU A 82 -3.11 -13.63 -22.57
C GLU A 82 -2.49 -12.40 -23.22
N ARG A 83 -3.29 -11.62 -23.96
CA ARG A 83 -2.81 -10.41 -24.61
C ARG A 83 -2.39 -9.34 -23.62
N TYR A 84 -3.08 -9.24 -22.48
CA TYR A 84 -2.70 -8.34 -21.41
C TYR A 84 -1.36 -8.77 -20.79
N MET A 85 -1.16 -10.06 -20.54
CA MET A 85 0.09 -10.59 -19.99
C MET A 85 1.28 -10.36 -20.94
N ASP A 86 1.08 -10.54 -22.25
CA ASP A 86 2.09 -10.21 -23.27
C ASP A 86 2.51 -8.74 -23.19
N MET A 87 1.54 -7.83 -23.05
CA MET A 87 1.81 -6.39 -22.96
C MET A 87 2.43 -6.01 -21.62
N LEU A 88 2.03 -6.63 -20.51
CA LEU A 88 2.66 -6.43 -19.22
C LEU A 88 4.14 -6.82 -19.26
N LYS A 89 4.46 -7.98 -19.82
CA LYS A 89 5.86 -8.40 -20.05
C LYS A 89 6.61 -7.46 -20.98
N LYS A 90 5.96 -6.97 -22.05
CA LYS A 90 6.57 -5.99 -22.97
C LYS A 90 6.88 -4.66 -22.28
N GLU A 91 5.99 -4.16 -21.42
CA GLU A 91 6.25 -2.96 -20.62
C GLU A 91 7.41 -3.18 -19.64
N LEU A 92 7.42 -4.30 -18.92
CA LEU A 92 8.52 -4.69 -18.04
C LEU A 92 9.86 -4.74 -18.81
N ASP A 93 9.88 -5.31 -20.01
CA ASP A 93 11.08 -5.37 -20.86
C ASP A 93 11.56 -3.99 -21.31
N ILE A 94 10.66 -3.04 -21.59
CA ILE A 94 11.02 -1.65 -21.89
C ILE A 94 11.77 -1.05 -20.70
N TYR A 95 11.23 -1.19 -19.48
CA TYR A 95 11.90 -0.70 -18.27
C TYR A 95 13.22 -1.42 -17.99
N ALA A 96 13.27 -2.75 -18.09
CA ALA A 96 14.46 -3.56 -17.86
C ALA A 96 15.64 -3.18 -18.78
N LYS A 97 15.37 -2.59 -19.94
CA LYS A 97 16.41 -2.11 -20.88
C LYS A 97 17.01 -0.77 -20.51
N THR A 98 16.33 0.03 -19.69
CA THR A 98 16.78 1.37 -19.28
C THR A 98 18.03 1.29 -18.42
N LYS A 99 18.89 2.31 -18.47
CA LYS A 99 20.14 2.33 -17.68
C LYS A 99 19.83 2.34 -16.19
N TYR A 100 18.81 3.10 -15.79
CA TYR A 100 18.42 3.25 -14.39
C TYR A 100 18.09 1.89 -13.78
N VAL A 101 17.18 1.14 -14.42
CA VAL A 101 16.73 -0.17 -13.94
C VAL A 101 17.85 -1.21 -13.97
N LYS A 102 18.72 -1.21 -14.98
CA LYS A 102 19.88 -2.13 -15.04
C LYS A 102 20.85 -1.97 -13.87
N THR A 103 20.92 -0.75 -13.32
CA THR A 103 21.75 -0.42 -12.16
C THR A 103 20.99 -0.44 -10.83
N SER A 104 19.70 -0.80 -10.85
CA SER A 104 18.89 -1.00 -9.65
C SER A 104 18.99 -2.44 -9.16
N VAL A 105 18.76 -2.63 -7.86
CA VAL A 105 18.64 -3.95 -7.23
C VAL A 105 17.27 -4.05 -6.56
N PHE A 106 16.56 -5.14 -6.80
CA PHE A 106 15.23 -5.39 -6.29
C PHE A 106 15.25 -6.42 -5.16
N ASP A 107 14.53 -6.18 -4.07
CA ASP A 107 14.40 -7.11 -2.93
C ASP A 107 13.01 -7.74 -2.81
N GLU A 108 12.07 -7.31 -3.66
CA GLU A 108 10.72 -7.84 -3.67
C GLU A 108 10.17 -7.91 -5.10
N ILE A 109 9.48 -9.02 -5.40
CA ILE A 109 8.59 -9.15 -6.55
C ILE A 109 7.18 -9.31 -5.99
N VAL A 110 6.34 -8.29 -6.18
CA VAL A 110 4.98 -8.23 -5.64
C VAL A 110 3.98 -8.28 -6.79
N LEU A 111 3.32 -9.43 -6.97
CA LEU A 111 2.15 -9.48 -7.85
C LEU A 111 0.98 -8.86 -7.11
N GLY A 112 0.62 -7.64 -7.50
CA GLY A 112 -0.38 -6.80 -6.84
C GLY A 112 -1.50 -6.33 -7.76
N GLY A 113 -2.39 -5.50 -7.22
CA GLY A 113 -3.40 -4.79 -8.00
C GLY A 113 -4.84 -5.17 -7.69
N GLY A 114 -5.61 -5.53 -8.71
CA GLY A 114 -6.99 -5.99 -8.54
C GLY A 114 -7.04 -7.35 -7.84
N THR A 115 -6.87 -8.43 -8.59
CA THR A 115 -6.82 -9.78 -8.01
C THR A 115 -5.86 -10.64 -8.84
N PRO A 116 -4.54 -10.58 -8.61
CA PRO A 116 -3.55 -11.42 -9.30
C PRO A 116 -3.92 -12.90 -9.32
N SER A 117 -4.55 -13.39 -8.24
CA SER A 117 -4.99 -14.78 -8.13
C SER A 117 -6.08 -15.22 -9.12
N VAL A 118 -6.66 -14.32 -9.94
CA VAL A 118 -7.49 -14.70 -11.10
C VAL A 118 -6.68 -15.43 -12.18
N LEU A 119 -5.39 -15.16 -12.27
CA LEU A 119 -4.47 -15.86 -13.17
C LEU A 119 -4.31 -17.32 -12.73
N SER A 120 -3.95 -18.21 -13.66
CA SER A 120 -3.51 -19.56 -13.30
C SER A 120 -2.19 -19.51 -12.51
N ALA A 121 -1.85 -20.60 -11.81
CA ALA A 121 -0.55 -20.70 -11.14
C ALA A 121 0.58 -20.56 -12.16
N GLU A 122 0.40 -21.18 -13.33
CA GLU A 122 1.37 -21.18 -14.43
C GLU A 122 1.61 -19.78 -14.97
N GLN A 123 0.56 -18.98 -15.18
CA GLN A 123 0.68 -17.60 -15.63
C GLN A 123 1.39 -16.70 -14.61
N MET A 124 1.14 -16.89 -13.31
CA MET A 124 1.85 -16.15 -12.26
C MET A 124 3.33 -16.53 -12.21
N ILE A 125 3.62 -17.83 -12.23
CA ILE A 125 4.99 -18.36 -12.21
C ILE A 125 5.77 -17.85 -13.43
N ASP A 126 5.17 -17.93 -14.62
CA ASP A 126 5.75 -17.44 -15.88
C ASP A 126 6.03 -15.93 -15.85
N LEU A 127 5.16 -15.13 -15.22
CA LEU A 127 5.43 -13.70 -15.00
C LEU A 127 6.58 -13.46 -14.00
N ILE A 128 6.65 -14.24 -12.91
CA ILE A 128 7.72 -14.13 -11.91
C ILE A 128 9.06 -14.55 -12.51
N ASP A 129 9.11 -15.66 -13.25
CA ASP A 129 10.31 -16.10 -13.97
C ASP A 129 10.78 -15.03 -14.96
N PHE A 130 9.86 -14.44 -15.73
CA PHE A 130 10.18 -13.32 -16.63
C PHE A 130 10.81 -12.13 -15.87
N CYS A 131 10.30 -11.80 -14.68
CA CYS A 131 10.87 -10.75 -13.85
C CYS A 131 12.28 -11.13 -13.36
N LYS A 132 12.46 -12.35 -12.84
CA LYS A 132 13.77 -12.83 -12.35
C LYS A 132 14.84 -12.85 -13.43
N GLU A 133 14.47 -13.15 -14.67
CA GLU A 133 15.39 -13.17 -15.80
C GLU A 133 15.90 -11.79 -16.20
N ARG A 134 15.10 -10.72 -15.97
CA ARG A 134 15.36 -9.38 -16.52
C ARG A 134 15.72 -8.30 -15.51
N PHE A 135 15.44 -8.54 -14.24
CA PHE A 135 15.69 -7.58 -13.17
C PHE A 135 16.68 -8.16 -12.17
N THR A 136 17.67 -7.35 -11.78
CA THR A 136 18.68 -7.75 -10.79
C THR A 136 18.03 -7.79 -9.41
N THR A 137 17.99 -8.97 -8.78
CA THR A 137 17.53 -9.15 -7.40
C THR A 137 18.71 -9.29 -6.43
N ASN A 138 18.50 -9.02 -5.14
CA ASN A 138 19.47 -9.39 -4.10
C ASN A 138 19.30 -10.88 -3.72
N ASP A 139 20.23 -11.43 -2.93
CA ASP A 139 20.20 -12.85 -2.55
C ASP A 139 19.04 -13.21 -1.58
N GLU A 140 18.46 -12.21 -0.91
CA GLU A 140 17.41 -12.37 0.10
C GLU A 140 16.05 -11.81 -0.35
N TYR A 141 15.78 -11.80 -1.66
CA TYR A 141 14.54 -11.23 -2.18
C TYR A 141 13.32 -12.10 -1.89
N PHE A 142 12.15 -11.48 -1.73
CA PHE A 142 10.89 -12.18 -1.48
C PHE A 142 9.91 -12.06 -2.65
N ILE A 143 9.10 -13.09 -2.82
CA ILE A 143 7.99 -13.10 -3.77
C ILE A 143 6.68 -13.05 -2.97
N LYS A 144 5.84 -12.07 -3.29
CA LYS A 144 4.50 -11.90 -2.72
C LYS A 144 3.43 -11.94 -3.79
N VAL A 145 2.29 -12.51 -3.45
CA VAL A 145 1.13 -12.57 -4.35
C VAL A 145 -0.12 -12.18 -3.59
N SER A 146 -0.84 -11.18 -4.10
CA SER A 146 -2.16 -10.84 -3.56
C SER A 146 -3.29 -11.66 -4.19
N GLY A 147 -4.35 -11.90 -3.41
CA GLY A 147 -5.49 -12.66 -3.91
C GLY A 147 -6.70 -12.75 -2.98
N SER A 148 -7.75 -13.37 -3.51
CA SER A 148 -8.96 -13.74 -2.77
C SER A 148 -9.03 -15.25 -2.60
N SER A 149 -9.60 -15.72 -1.49
CA SER A 149 -9.80 -17.15 -1.25
C SER A 149 -10.70 -17.82 -2.30
N LYS A 150 -11.52 -17.04 -3.02
CA LYS A 150 -12.29 -17.53 -4.17
C LYS A 150 -11.40 -18.03 -5.32
N THR A 151 -10.32 -17.33 -5.62
CA THR A 151 -9.47 -17.60 -6.80
C THR A 151 -8.13 -18.23 -6.43
N LEU A 152 -7.74 -18.18 -5.15
CA LEU A 152 -6.69 -19.00 -4.54
C LEU A 152 -7.23 -20.37 -4.11
N ALA A 153 -7.62 -21.20 -5.09
CA ALA A 153 -7.92 -22.60 -4.82
C ALA A 153 -6.70 -23.32 -4.19
N LEU A 154 -6.93 -24.32 -3.34
CA LEU A 154 -5.85 -24.95 -2.55
C LEU A 154 -4.72 -25.52 -3.42
N ASN A 155 -5.04 -26.13 -4.56
CA ASN A 155 -4.06 -26.63 -5.51
C ASN A 155 -3.19 -25.52 -6.14
N LYS A 156 -3.72 -24.30 -6.25
CA LYS A 156 -2.97 -23.12 -6.69
C LYS A 156 -2.01 -22.69 -5.60
N ILE A 157 -2.45 -22.65 -4.34
CA ILE A 157 -1.59 -22.38 -3.19
C ILE A 157 -0.44 -23.40 -3.12
N ASP A 158 -0.72 -24.70 -3.33
CA ASP A 158 0.30 -25.75 -3.37
C ASP A 158 1.40 -25.45 -4.40
N LYS A 159 1.00 -25.06 -5.62
CA LYS A 159 1.93 -24.72 -6.71
C LYS A 159 2.76 -23.48 -6.40
N LEU A 160 2.14 -22.43 -5.85
CA LEU A 160 2.84 -21.20 -5.49
C LEU A 160 3.84 -21.44 -4.34
N ALA A 161 3.46 -22.20 -3.33
CA ALA A 161 4.36 -22.60 -2.24
C ALA A 161 5.53 -23.44 -2.77
N ALA A 162 5.26 -24.44 -3.62
CA ALA A 162 6.30 -25.28 -4.22
C ALA A 162 7.27 -24.51 -5.12
N TYR A 163 6.80 -23.44 -5.77
CA TYR A 163 7.63 -22.55 -6.57
C TYR A 163 8.52 -21.62 -5.72
N GLY A 164 8.13 -21.34 -4.47
CA GLY A 164 8.87 -20.47 -3.56
C GLY A 164 8.24 -19.09 -3.35
N VAL A 165 6.93 -18.94 -3.58
CA VAL A 165 6.21 -17.74 -3.09
C VAL A 165 6.27 -17.72 -1.57
N TYR A 166 6.79 -16.63 -1.02
CA TYR A 166 6.97 -16.48 0.42
C TYR A 166 5.69 -16.08 1.12
N GLN A 167 4.95 -15.13 0.56
CA GLN A 167 3.78 -14.53 1.20
C GLN A 167 2.55 -14.47 0.30
N LEU A 168 1.39 -14.75 0.89
CA LEU A 168 0.09 -14.42 0.34
C LEU A 168 -0.50 -13.21 1.05
N ASP A 169 -0.88 -12.19 0.29
CA ASP A 169 -1.66 -11.05 0.77
C ASP A 169 -3.13 -11.28 0.44
N MET A 170 -3.95 -11.53 1.47
CA MET A 170 -5.33 -11.98 1.30
C MET A 170 -6.35 -10.92 1.75
N GLY A 171 -7.22 -10.53 0.82
CA GLY A 171 -8.34 -9.63 1.08
C GLY A 171 -9.44 -10.28 1.92
N ALA A 172 -9.27 -10.35 3.24
CA ALA A 172 -10.27 -10.90 4.16
C ALA A 172 -11.35 -9.86 4.50
N GLN A 173 -10.93 -8.63 4.79
CA GLN A 173 -11.66 -7.46 5.27
C GLN A 173 -12.39 -7.64 6.61
N THR A 174 -13.13 -8.73 6.78
CA THR A 174 -13.88 -9.07 8.00
C THR A 174 -14.19 -10.56 8.05
N PHE A 175 -14.27 -11.13 9.26
CA PHE A 175 -14.71 -12.52 9.47
C PHE A 175 -16.22 -12.62 9.80
N ASP A 176 -16.99 -11.57 9.52
CA ASP A 176 -18.45 -11.51 9.69
C ASP A 176 -19.16 -11.61 8.32
N ASP A 177 -19.75 -12.78 8.01
CA ASP A 177 -20.40 -13.05 6.73
C ASP A 177 -21.55 -12.08 6.40
N LYS A 178 -22.19 -11.44 7.39
CA LYS A 178 -23.21 -10.42 7.14
C LYS A 178 -22.56 -9.17 6.54
N LEU A 179 -21.44 -8.72 7.11
CA LEU A 179 -20.66 -7.60 6.57
C LEU A 179 -20.05 -7.96 5.21
N ARG A 180 -19.50 -9.18 5.06
CA ARG A 180 -18.95 -9.66 3.77
C ARG A 180 -19.99 -9.57 2.65
N LYS A 181 -21.23 -10.02 2.91
CA LYS A 181 -22.34 -9.93 1.96
C LYS A 181 -22.70 -8.48 1.63
N ASN A 182 -22.78 -7.61 2.64
CA ASN A 182 -23.07 -6.18 2.45
C ASN A 182 -22.01 -5.48 1.58
N LEU A 183 -20.74 -5.90 1.68
CA LEU A 183 -19.63 -5.37 0.89
C LEU A 183 -19.43 -6.06 -0.45
N CYS A 184 -20.33 -6.99 -0.82
CA CYS A 184 -20.22 -7.80 -2.04
C CYS A 184 -18.87 -8.56 -2.14
N LEU A 185 -18.34 -9.02 -1.01
CA LEU A 185 -17.16 -9.91 -1.03
C LEU A 185 -17.53 -11.25 -1.67
N PRO A 186 -16.59 -11.86 -2.43
CA PRO A 186 -16.95 -12.96 -3.31
C PRO A 186 -16.88 -14.35 -2.66
N ASP A 187 -16.46 -14.42 -1.41
CA ASP A 187 -16.15 -15.61 -0.62
C ASP A 187 -16.65 -15.47 0.84
N THR A 188 -16.74 -16.59 1.55
CA THR A 188 -17.16 -16.65 2.96
C THR A 188 -15.97 -16.53 3.91
N ALA A 189 -16.24 -16.18 5.17
CA ALA A 189 -15.23 -16.19 6.23
C ALA A 189 -14.57 -17.58 6.35
N GLU A 190 -15.36 -18.66 6.26
CA GLU A 190 -14.86 -20.04 6.28
C GLU A 190 -13.89 -20.35 5.13
N SER A 191 -14.19 -19.85 3.91
CA SER A 191 -13.32 -20.06 2.75
C SER A 191 -11.96 -19.36 2.93
N VAL A 192 -11.98 -18.14 3.47
CA VAL A 192 -10.77 -17.39 3.82
C VAL A 192 -9.97 -18.14 4.88
N GLU A 193 -10.60 -18.59 5.97
CA GLU A 193 -9.93 -19.38 7.01
C GLU A 193 -9.27 -20.65 6.45
N LYS A 194 -9.96 -21.36 5.55
CA LYS A 194 -9.47 -22.59 4.94
C LYS A 194 -8.22 -22.34 4.10
N ALA A 195 -8.23 -21.29 3.29
CA ALA A 195 -7.08 -20.92 2.46
C ALA A 195 -5.89 -20.48 3.33
N ILE A 196 -6.12 -19.66 4.37
CA ILE A 196 -5.08 -19.24 5.34
C ILE A 196 -4.44 -20.46 6.01
N LYS A 197 -5.26 -21.33 6.60
CA LYS A 197 -4.78 -22.54 7.30
C LYS A 197 -3.99 -23.46 6.36
N HIS A 198 -4.36 -23.52 5.09
CA HIS A 198 -3.65 -24.31 4.09
C HIS A 198 -2.30 -23.70 3.73
N ALA A 199 -2.24 -22.40 3.43
CA ALA A 199 -1.00 -21.70 3.12
C ALA A 199 0.01 -21.77 4.28
N LYS A 200 -0.45 -21.56 5.52
CA LYS A 200 0.37 -21.69 6.73
C LYS A 200 0.96 -23.09 6.91
N LYS A 201 0.20 -24.16 6.60
CA LYS A 201 0.70 -25.54 6.65
C LYS A 201 1.83 -25.80 5.65
N LEU A 202 1.87 -25.05 4.56
CA LEU A 202 2.92 -25.12 3.55
C LEU A 202 4.13 -24.23 3.88
N GLY A 203 4.12 -23.56 5.04
CA GLY A 203 5.22 -22.68 5.47
C GLY A 203 5.19 -21.28 4.88
N MET A 204 4.12 -20.90 4.18
CA MET A 204 3.98 -19.53 3.65
C MET A 204 3.65 -18.55 4.77
N CYS A 205 4.18 -17.33 4.65
CA CYS A 205 3.64 -16.18 5.38
C CYS A 205 2.26 -15.82 4.80
N VAL A 206 1.35 -15.36 5.64
CA VAL A 206 0.04 -14.89 5.21
C VAL A 206 -0.24 -13.56 5.87
N CYS A 207 -0.41 -12.52 5.06
CA CYS A 207 -0.94 -11.23 5.50
C CYS A 207 -2.41 -11.16 5.13
N VAL A 208 -3.25 -10.63 6.02
CA VAL A 208 -4.66 -10.38 5.73
C VAL A 208 -4.97 -8.90 5.80
N ASP A 209 -5.66 -8.40 4.78
CA ASP A 209 -6.25 -7.07 4.82
C ASP A 209 -7.51 -7.15 5.70
N LEU A 210 -7.57 -6.38 6.78
CA LEU A 210 -8.75 -6.19 7.62
C LEU A 210 -9.22 -4.75 7.50
N MET A 211 -10.53 -4.55 7.58
CA MET A 211 -11.13 -3.21 7.53
C MET A 211 -11.98 -2.96 8.76
N TYR A 212 -11.78 -1.78 9.36
CA TYR A 212 -12.67 -1.23 10.37
C TYR A 212 -13.44 -0.03 9.81
N ASN A 213 -14.39 0.48 10.58
CA ASN A 213 -15.36 1.51 10.21
C ASN A 213 -16.25 1.12 9.00
N LEU A 214 -16.55 -0.18 8.86
CA LEU A 214 -17.44 -0.68 7.82
C LEU A 214 -18.91 -0.34 8.16
N PRO A 215 -19.77 -0.01 7.16
CA PRO A 215 -21.20 0.14 7.35
C PRO A 215 -21.88 -1.01 8.09
N GLY A 216 -22.45 -0.71 9.26
CA GLY A 216 -23.14 -1.69 10.11
C GLY A 216 -22.22 -2.58 10.93
N GLN A 217 -20.90 -2.33 10.94
CA GLN A 217 -19.95 -3.03 11.80
C GLN A 217 -20.07 -2.53 13.23
N THR A 218 -20.28 -3.47 14.15
CA THR A 218 -20.30 -3.18 15.58
C THR A 218 -18.90 -3.36 16.18
N MET A 219 -18.68 -2.81 17.37
CA MET A 219 -17.44 -3.04 18.10
C MET A 219 -17.21 -4.52 18.41
N GLU A 220 -18.27 -5.27 18.70
CA GLU A 220 -18.22 -6.72 18.91
C GLU A 220 -17.75 -7.47 17.66
N SER A 221 -18.32 -7.15 16.49
CA SER A 221 -17.93 -7.75 15.20
C SER A 221 -16.46 -7.45 14.87
N TRP A 222 -15.99 -6.23 15.16
CA TRP A 222 -14.58 -5.87 15.00
C TRP A 222 -13.65 -6.67 15.93
N ILE A 223 -13.98 -6.75 17.22
CA ILE A 223 -13.23 -7.54 18.20
C ILE A 223 -13.17 -9.01 17.79
N ASN A 224 -14.27 -9.59 17.30
CA ASN A 224 -14.30 -10.98 16.85
C ASN A 224 -13.43 -11.19 15.59
N THR A 225 -13.43 -10.24 14.66
CA THR A 225 -12.55 -10.24 13.49
C THR A 225 -11.08 -10.25 13.90
N LEU A 226 -10.68 -9.39 14.85
CA LEU A 226 -9.32 -9.34 15.37
C LEU A 226 -8.92 -10.64 16.09
N LYS A 227 -9.79 -11.16 16.96
CA LYS A 227 -9.56 -12.45 17.64
C LYS A 227 -9.31 -13.57 16.64
N LYS A 228 -10.11 -13.62 15.57
CA LYS A 228 -9.96 -14.63 14.53
C LYS A 228 -8.62 -14.50 13.80
N ALA A 229 -8.22 -13.29 13.42
CA ALA A 229 -6.91 -13.08 12.78
C ALA A 229 -5.75 -13.48 13.70
N ILE A 230 -5.83 -13.15 15.00
CA ILE A 230 -4.83 -13.57 16.00
C ILE A 230 -4.78 -15.11 16.10
N GLU A 231 -5.93 -15.78 16.17
CA GLU A 231 -6.05 -17.24 16.25
C GLU A 231 -5.46 -17.94 15.01
N LEU A 232 -5.65 -17.35 13.84
CA LEU A 232 -5.14 -17.86 12.57
C LEU A 232 -3.63 -17.65 12.40
N ASP A 233 -2.99 -16.92 13.30
CA ASP A 233 -1.56 -16.61 13.28
C ASP A 233 -1.12 -15.97 11.94
N VAL A 234 -1.88 -14.97 11.49
CA VAL A 234 -1.59 -14.19 10.28
C VAL A 234 -1.02 -12.83 10.62
N GLU A 235 -0.30 -12.23 9.68
CA GLU A 235 0.08 -10.83 9.69
C GLU A 235 -1.12 -9.99 9.22
N ILE A 236 -1.22 -8.72 9.65
CA ILE A 236 -2.47 -7.96 9.52
C ILE A 236 -2.18 -6.56 8.99
N ASP A 237 -2.86 -6.19 7.91
CA ASP A 237 -2.99 -4.81 7.47
C ASP A 237 -4.39 -4.30 7.84
N ALA A 238 -4.49 -3.39 8.82
CA ALA A 238 -5.77 -2.98 9.42
C ALA A 238 -6.19 -1.57 9.00
N TYR A 239 -6.93 -1.46 7.89
CA TYR A 239 -7.32 -0.19 7.28
C TYR A 239 -8.63 0.37 7.85
N SER A 240 -8.71 1.70 7.99
CA SER A 240 -10.01 2.36 8.10
C SER A 240 -10.66 2.36 6.73
N LEU A 241 -11.95 2.02 6.65
CA LEU A 241 -12.71 2.25 5.44
C LEU A 241 -12.84 3.76 5.20
N HIS A 242 -12.44 4.18 4.00
CA HIS A 242 -12.86 5.44 3.41
C HIS A 242 -13.89 5.13 2.32
N VAL A 243 -15.02 5.83 2.30
CA VAL A 243 -16.02 5.68 1.23
C VAL A 243 -15.63 6.61 0.09
N ASP A 244 -14.90 6.05 -0.90
CA ASP A 244 -14.50 6.79 -2.08
C ASP A 244 -15.70 7.18 -2.97
N PRO A 245 -15.71 8.41 -3.52
CA PRO A 245 -16.72 8.82 -4.47
C PRO A 245 -16.80 7.93 -5.71
N GLY A 246 -18.03 7.69 -6.19
CA GLY A 246 -18.33 6.87 -7.35
C GLY A 246 -18.34 5.36 -7.09
N THR A 247 -17.97 4.91 -5.88
CA THR A 247 -18.03 3.50 -5.51
C THR A 247 -19.47 2.98 -5.42
N LEU A 248 -19.62 1.65 -5.46
CA LEU A 248 -20.94 1.04 -5.24
C LEU A 248 -21.41 1.27 -3.79
N LEU A 249 -20.48 1.28 -2.84
CA LEU A 249 -20.78 1.49 -1.44
C LEU A 249 -21.34 2.89 -1.18
N GLU A 250 -20.75 3.94 -1.75
CA GLU A 250 -21.30 5.30 -1.69
C GLU A 250 -22.77 5.31 -2.13
N LYS A 251 -23.05 4.78 -3.33
CA LYS A 251 -24.42 4.71 -3.87
C LYS A 251 -25.37 3.91 -2.98
N MET A 252 -24.89 2.83 -2.35
CA MET A 252 -25.69 2.04 -1.40
C MET A 252 -26.00 2.81 -0.13
N ILE A 253 -25.10 3.67 0.35
CA ILE A 253 -25.32 4.52 1.51
C ILE A 253 -26.33 5.62 1.16
N GLU A 254 -26.12 6.33 0.05
CA GLU A 254 -26.97 7.44 -0.40
C GLU A 254 -28.44 7.02 -0.63
N ASN A 255 -28.66 5.81 -1.13
CA ASN A 255 -30.01 5.29 -1.36
C ASN A 255 -30.59 4.46 -0.20
N GLY A 256 -29.91 4.44 0.95
CA GLY A 256 -30.37 3.77 2.18
C GLY A 256 -30.32 2.24 2.14
N ARG A 257 -29.67 1.62 1.14
CA ARG A 257 -29.45 0.15 1.09
C ARG A 257 -28.36 -0.32 2.06
N SER A 258 -27.45 0.57 2.44
CA SER A 258 -26.42 0.36 3.46
C SER A 258 -26.53 1.47 4.51
N PRO A 259 -26.31 1.19 5.80
CA PRO A 259 -26.17 2.25 6.80
C PRO A 259 -24.92 3.11 6.51
N PRO A 260 -24.80 4.31 7.10
CA PRO A 260 -23.56 5.07 7.04
C PRO A 260 -22.43 4.37 7.82
N GLN A 261 -21.20 4.87 7.65
CA GLN A 261 -20.07 4.50 8.50
C GLN A 261 -20.28 5.02 9.94
N GLY A 262 -19.47 4.51 10.87
CA GLY A 262 -19.39 5.09 12.21
C GLY A 262 -18.82 6.51 12.17
N ASP A 263 -19.10 7.27 13.22
CA ASP A 263 -18.51 8.60 13.40
C ASP A 263 -17.02 8.53 13.76
N ALA A 264 -16.37 9.69 13.82
CA ALA A 264 -14.94 9.80 14.11
C ALA A 264 -14.55 9.21 15.47
N GLU A 265 -15.44 9.25 16.48
CA GLU A 265 -15.18 8.66 17.78
C GLU A 265 -15.24 7.13 17.68
N HIS A 266 -16.25 6.59 17.00
CA HIS A 266 -16.37 5.15 16.78
C HIS A 266 -15.16 4.57 16.04
N GLU A 267 -14.74 5.25 14.97
CA GLU A 267 -13.54 4.92 14.20
C GLU A 267 -12.28 4.94 15.09
N LYS A 268 -12.09 6.01 15.88
CA LYS A 268 -10.97 6.15 16.82
C LYS A 268 -10.94 4.97 17.79
N GLN A 269 -12.08 4.61 18.37
CA GLN A 269 -12.17 3.49 19.31
C GLN A 269 -11.84 2.14 18.66
N GLN A 270 -12.28 1.90 17.42
CA GLN A 270 -11.95 0.66 16.70
C GLN A 270 -10.44 0.53 16.46
N TYR A 271 -9.77 1.61 16.09
CA TYR A 271 -8.31 1.63 15.96
C TYR A 271 -7.60 1.44 17.31
N LEU A 272 -8.05 2.10 18.38
CA LEU A 272 -7.44 1.94 19.71
C LEU A 272 -7.55 0.48 20.19
N ILE A 273 -8.68 -0.17 19.93
CA ILE A 273 -8.90 -1.57 20.26
C ILE A 273 -8.02 -2.49 19.42
N SER A 274 -7.89 -2.25 18.11
CA SER A 274 -7.00 -3.06 17.26
C SER A 274 -5.56 -2.92 17.68
N TYR A 275 -5.08 -1.70 17.90
CA TYR A 275 -3.72 -1.45 18.38
C TYR A 275 -3.45 -2.18 19.69
N LYS A 276 -4.35 -2.07 20.67
CA LYS A 276 -4.21 -2.74 21.96
C LYS A 276 -4.20 -4.26 21.82
N MET A 277 -5.21 -4.85 21.17
CA MET A 277 -5.33 -6.31 21.06
C MET A 277 -4.16 -6.93 20.31
N LEU A 278 -3.72 -6.29 19.22
CA LEU A 278 -2.62 -6.79 18.41
C LEU A 278 -1.28 -6.66 19.14
N THR A 279 -1.02 -5.54 19.82
CA THR A 279 0.21 -5.39 20.61
C THR A 279 0.26 -6.34 21.80
N GLU A 280 -0.86 -6.56 22.50
CA GLU A 280 -0.96 -7.56 23.57
C GLU A 280 -0.76 -9.00 23.05
N ALA A 281 -1.11 -9.28 21.80
CA ALA A 281 -0.85 -10.55 21.11
C ALA A 281 0.57 -10.63 20.47
N GLY A 282 1.44 -9.66 20.76
CA GLY A 282 2.85 -9.68 20.35
C GLY A 282 3.14 -9.11 18.96
N TYR A 283 2.14 -8.56 18.25
CA TYR A 283 2.38 -7.86 17.00
C TYR A 283 3.05 -6.50 17.23
N LYS A 284 3.91 -6.09 16.31
CA LYS A 284 4.47 -4.74 16.25
C LYS A 284 3.79 -3.95 15.15
N ALA A 285 3.41 -2.71 15.44
CA ALA A 285 2.95 -1.79 14.42
C ALA A 285 4.17 -1.33 13.60
N VAL A 286 4.19 -1.66 12.30
CA VAL A 286 5.42 -1.56 11.49
C VAL A 286 5.47 -0.24 10.73
N GLY A 287 4.63 -0.11 9.71
CA GLY A 287 4.50 1.02 8.82
C GLY A 287 3.19 0.89 8.05
N HIS A 288 2.69 1.97 7.44
CA HIS A 288 1.29 2.02 6.98
C HIS A 288 0.34 1.56 8.11
N ASP A 289 -0.64 0.73 7.81
CA ASP A 289 -1.54 0.11 8.79
C ASP A 289 -1.18 -1.34 9.14
N ARG A 290 0.07 -1.72 8.91
CA ARG A 290 0.60 -3.08 9.15
C ARG A 290 0.91 -3.35 10.62
N PHE A 291 0.47 -4.50 11.08
CA PHE A 291 0.82 -5.14 12.35
C PHE A 291 1.47 -6.48 12.05
N SER A 292 2.72 -6.65 12.49
CA SER A 292 3.45 -7.87 12.19
C SER A 292 4.37 -8.39 13.30
N ARG A 293 4.53 -9.72 13.34
CA ARG A 293 5.54 -10.45 14.12
C ARG A 293 6.75 -10.88 13.29
N VAL A 294 6.69 -10.74 11.97
CA VAL A 294 7.77 -11.09 11.04
C VAL A 294 8.76 -9.93 10.97
N GLU A 295 10.01 -10.17 11.37
CA GLU A 295 11.04 -9.12 11.41
C GLU A 295 11.34 -8.51 10.05
N TRP A 296 11.25 -9.31 8.99
CA TRP A 296 11.48 -8.84 7.64
C TRP A 296 10.49 -7.74 7.20
N HIS A 297 9.23 -7.79 7.68
CA HIS A 297 8.25 -6.73 7.39
C HIS A 297 8.71 -5.34 7.85
N PHE A 298 9.61 -5.26 8.83
CA PHE A 298 10.14 -4.00 9.33
C PHE A 298 11.15 -3.37 8.36
N ARG A 299 11.64 -4.16 7.40
CA ARG A 299 12.67 -3.79 6.44
C ARG A 299 12.16 -3.72 5.00
N GLU A 300 10.87 -3.95 4.78
CA GLU A 300 10.23 -3.88 3.46
C GLU A 300 10.54 -2.57 2.75
N ASN A 301 10.76 -2.68 1.44
CA ASN A 301 11.24 -1.56 0.67
C ASN A 301 10.16 -0.51 0.41
N CYS A 302 8.89 -0.91 0.32
CA CYS A 302 7.77 0.04 0.27
C CYS A 302 7.74 1.01 1.46
N LEU A 303 8.37 0.65 2.58
CA LEU A 303 8.58 1.51 3.74
C LEU A 303 9.96 2.18 3.69
N ASN A 304 11.02 1.39 3.70
CA ASN A 304 12.38 1.87 3.95
C ASN A 304 13.00 2.58 2.75
N GLY A 305 12.56 2.23 1.56
CA GLY A 305 12.89 2.91 0.32
C GLY A 305 12.28 4.31 0.26
N TRP A 306 11.18 4.61 0.95
CA TRP A 306 10.52 5.90 0.80
C TRP A 306 11.29 7.08 1.47
N PRO A 307 11.45 8.25 0.82
CA PRO A 307 11.09 8.58 -0.56
C PRO A 307 12.28 8.47 -1.55
N TRP A 308 13.33 7.70 -1.23
CA TRP A 308 14.61 7.71 -1.93
C TRP A 308 14.83 6.58 -2.93
N GLY A 309 14.23 5.42 -2.73
CA GLY A 309 14.31 4.25 -3.60
C GLY A 309 13.23 4.31 -4.68
N GLY A 310 12.52 3.20 -4.86
CA GLY A 310 11.40 3.18 -5.76
C GLY A 310 10.60 1.89 -5.75
N ILE A 311 9.37 2.02 -6.25
CA ILE A 311 8.47 0.92 -6.59
C ILE A 311 8.28 1.03 -8.10
N LEU A 312 8.87 0.09 -8.85
CA LEU A 312 8.64 -0.02 -10.28
C LEU A 312 7.34 -0.79 -10.50
N THR A 313 6.24 -0.06 -10.61
CA THR A 313 4.94 -0.63 -10.89
C THR A 313 4.64 -0.57 -12.40
N THR A 314 4.16 -1.67 -12.97
CA THR A 314 3.76 -1.77 -14.39
C THR A 314 2.37 -2.38 -14.50
N GLY A 315 1.72 -2.26 -15.66
CA GLY A 315 0.37 -2.77 -15.88
C GLY A 315 -0.69 -1.67 -15.93
N ALA A 316 -1.81 -1.96 -16.60
CA ALA A 316 -2.92 -1.01 -16.71
C ALA A 316 -3.40 -0.54 -15.34
N GLY A 317 -3.71 0.74 -15.20
CA GLY A 317 -4.30 1.34 -14.00
C GLY A 317 -3.44 1.29 -12.75
N CYS A 318 -2.18 0.88 -12.85
CA CYS A 318 -1.28 0.96 -11.72
C CYS A 318 -1.02 2.43 -11.37
N PHE A 319 -1.01 2.74 -10.08
CA PHE A 319 -0.82 4.11 -9.59
C PHE A 319 0.37 4.25 -8.64
N MET A 320 0.92 3.16 -8.11
CA MET A 320 2.00 3.17 -7.12
C MET A 320 3.41 3.40 -7.70
N GLY A 321 3.50 3.71 -9.00
CA GLY A 321 4.77 3.88 -9.68
C GLY A 321 5.55 5.06 -9.12
N TYR A 322 6.73 4.80 -8.56
CA TYR A 322 7.60 5.85 -8.03
C TYR A 322 9.07 5.48 -8.15
N LEU A 323 9.85 6.37 -8.76
CA LEU A 323 11.30 6.23 -8.94
C LEU A 323 11.98 7.54 -8.51
N GLN A 324 12.57 7.55 -7.31
CA GLN A 324 13.29 8.68 -6.69
C GLN A 324 12.56 10.02 -6.56
N ARG A 325 12.31 10.74 -7.65
CA ARG A 325 11.58 12.02 -7.64
C ARG A 325 10.41 11.99 -8.60
N PHE A 326 10.32 10.94 -9.41
CA PHE A 326 9.29 10.78 -10.41
C PHE A 326 8.22 9.84 -9.88
N SER A 327 6.97 10.29 -9.92
CA SER A 327 5.82 9.46 -9.57
C SER A 327 4.90 9.39 -10.78
N TYR A 328 4.37 8.21 -11.08
CA TYR A 328 3.59 7.99 -12.29
C TYR A 328 2.45 6.99 -12.07
N ALA A 329 1.42 7.13 -12.90
CA ALA A 329 0.33 6.19 -13.01
C ALA A 329 0.12 5.80 -14.47
N ASN A 330 -0.23 4.55 -14.71
CA ASN A 330 -0.50 4.03 -16.05
C ASN A 330 -1.96 4.23 -16.45
N ILE A 331 -2.20 4.15 -17.76
CA ILE A 331 -3.53 4.17 -18.38
C ILE A 331 -4.42 3.08 -17.75
N GLU A 332 -5.59 3.48 -17.27
CA GLU A 332 -6.54 2.60 -16.57
C GLU A 332 -7.33 1.68 -17.52
N ASP A 333 -7.74 2.18 -18.68
CA ASP A 333 -8.45 1.37 -19.67
C ASP A 333 -7.51 0.34 -20.29
N ILE A 334 -7.79 -0.95 -20.04
CA ILE A 334 -6.95 -2.07 -20.48
C ILE A 334 -6.77 -2.10 -22.01
N LYS A 335 -7.79 -1.72 -22.79
CA LYS A 335 -7.69 -1.74 -24.26
C LYS A 335 -6.71 -0.67 -24.75
N THR A 336 -6.80 0.52 -24.20
CA THR A 336 -5.91 1.65 -24.50
C THR A 336 -4.49 1.38 -24.00
N TYR A 337 -4.34 0.77 -22.83
CA TYR A 337 -3.06 0.28 -22.30
C TYR A 337 -2.41 -0.71 -23.29
N ILE A 338 -3.14 -1.76 -23.70
CA ILE A 338 -2.64 -2.78 -24.63
C ILE A 338 -2.18 -2.13 -25.95
N ALA A 339 -3.00 -1.25 -26.54
CA ALA A 339 -2.65 -0.58 -27.79
C ALA A 339 -1.40 0.31 -27.66
N THR A 340 -1.24 0.98 -26.52
CA THR A 340 -0.10 1.88 -26.26
C THR A 340 1.21 1.10 -26.15
N VAL A 341 1.21 0.02 -25.36
CA VAL A 341 2.39 -0.84 -25.21
C VAL A 341 2.69 -1.59 -26.50
N ASP A 342 1.67 -1.97 -27.26
CA ASP A 342 1.86 -2.63 -28.56
C ASP A 342 2.58 -1.70 -29.56
N ALA A 343 2.27 -0.41 -29.54
CA ALA A 343 2.98 0.62 -30.29
C ALA A 343 4.40 0.92 -29.78
N GLY A 344 4.88 0.22 -28.74
CA GLY A 344 6.22 0.37 -28.18
C GLY A 344 6.40 1.60 -27.29
N LYS A 345 5.29 2.16 -26.78
CA LYS A 345 5.31 3.34 -25.91
C LYS A 345 5.05 2.94 -24.45
N LEU A 346 5.61 3.69 -23.51
CA LEU A 346 5.25 3.54 -22.10
C LEU A 346 3.80 4.02 -21.90
N PRO A 347 2.95 3.26 -21.19
CA PRO A 347 1.51 3.54 -21.08
C PRO A 347 1.20 4.48 -19.91
N ILE A 348 2.02 5.52 -19.73
CA ILE A 348 1.90 6.46 -18.60
C ILE A 348 0.74 7.42 -18.90
N ARG A 349 -0.20 7.52 -17.97
CA ARG A 349 -1.33 8.46 -17.99
C ARG A 349 -0.99 9.78 -17.30
N SER A 350 -0.32 9.69 -16.16
CA SER A 350 0.05 10.86 -15.36
C SER A 350 1.47 10.70 -14.84
N LEU A 351 2.19 11.82 -14.77
CA LEU A 351 3.61 11.84 -14.41
C LEU A 351 3.92 13.15 -13.68
N SER A 352 4.59 13.05 -12.55
CA SER A 352 5.06 14.21 -11.79
C SER A 352 6.52 14.06 -11.43
N LYS A 353 7.21 15.21 -11.30
CA LYS A 353 8.58 15.32 -10.78
C LYS A 353 8.58 16.22 -9.56
N SER A 354 8.94 15.66 -8.41
CA SER A 354 9.01 16.40 -7.16
C SER A 354 10.18 17.38 -7.13
N SER A 355 9.89 18.62 -6.75
CA SER A 355 10.89 19.64 -6.42
C SER A 355 11.69 19.26 -5.16
N ASP A 356 12.77 19.98 -4.84
CA ASP A 356 13.46 19.80 -3.55
C ASP A 356 12.54 20.08 -2.36
N GLU A 357 11.63 21.04 -2.48
CA GLU A 357 10.65 21.33 -1.45
C GLU A 357 9.68 20.16 -1.25
N ASP A 358 9.15 19.60 -2.34
CA ASP A 358 8.30 18.42 -2.29
C ASP A 358 9.04 17.23 -1.66
N MET A 359 10.32 17.04 -1.99
CA MET A 359 11.13 15.97 -1.44
C MET A 359 11.41 16.17 0.06
N MET A 360 11.64 17.41 0.52
CA MET A 360 11.75 17.72 1.94
C MET A 360 10.46 17.37 2.69
N ARG A 361 9.30 17.72 2.13
CA ARG A 361 7.98 17.40 2.70
C ARG A 361 7.68 15.90 2.66
N ARG A 362 7.97 15.20 1.56
CA ARG A 362 7.88 13.73 1.45
C ARG A 362 8.77 13.03 2.47
N THR A 363 9.96 13.57 2.75
CA THR A 363 10.83 13.02 3.80
C THR A 363 10.15 13.08 5.17
N MET A 364 9.40 14.15 5.47
CA MET A 364 8.62 14.23 6.71
C MET A 364 7.49 13.20 6.80
N THR A 365 6.95 12.73 5.67
CA THR A 365 5.93 11.65 5.67
C THR A 365 6.46 10.29 6.08
N ARG A 366 7.78 10.12 6.29
CA ARG A 366 8.32 8.93 6.97
C ARG A 366 7.70 8.72 8.35
N LEU A 367 7.31 9.81 9.03
CA LEU A 367 6.59 9.75 10.31
C LEU A 367 5.25 9.00 10.21
N TYR A 368 4.53 9.13 9.08
CA TYR A 368 3.31 8.36 8.81
C TYR A 368 3.58 6.85 8.71
N LEU A 369 4.75 6.50 8.19
CA LEU A 369 5.25 5.12 8.10
C LEU A 369 5.88 4.63 9.40
N ARG A 370 5.80 5.40 10.49
CA ARG A 370 6.48 5.13 11.78
C ARG A 370 8.01 5.08 11.66
N LEU A 371 8.56 5.61 10.58
CA LEU A 371 9.99 5.71 10.37
C LEU A 371 10.50 7.06 10.88
N PRO A 372 11.67 7.09 11.54
CA PRO A 372 12.29 8.34 11.93
C PRO A 372 12.68 9.17 10.70
N VAL A 373 12.71 10.48 10.90
CA VAL A 373 13.38 11.43 9.99
C VAL A 373 14.77 11.69 10.52
N ASP A 374 15.78 11.12 9.87
CA ASP A 374 17.19 11.31 10.19
C ASP A 374 17.65 12.71 9.73
N LYS A 375 18.12 13.53 10.67
CA LYS A 375 18.54 14.90 10.40
C LYS A 375 19.83 14.98 9.61
N THR A 376 20.70 13.98 9.74
CA THR A 376 21.96 13.88 8.99
C THR A 376 21.67 13.55 7.53
N GLU A 377 20.82 12.56 7.25
CA GLU A 377 20.40 12.24 5.88
C GLU A 377 19.68 13.45 5.24
N PHE A 378 18.76 14.08 5.97
CA PHE A 378 18.06 15.27 5.50
C PHE A 378 19.05 16.40 5.13
N LYS A 379 20.04 16.68 5.99
CA LYS A 379 21.07 17.68 5.73
C LYS A 379 21.99 17.32 4.58
N GLN A 380 22.37 16.05 4.43
CA GLN A 380 23.17 15.60 3.30
C GLN A 380 22.44 15.76 1.96
N LYS A 381 21.12 15.53 1.94
CA LYS A 381 20.30 15.63 0.73
C LYS A 381 19.91 17.07 0.36
N PHE A 382 19.67 17.93 1.36
CA PHE A 382 19.07 19.25 1.13
C PHE A 382 19.92 20.44 1.62
N GLY A 383 21.03 20.20 2.33
CA GLY A 383 21.88 21.24 2.91
C GLY A 383 21.27 21.98 4.11
N LYS A 384 20.09 21.56 4.59
CA LYS A 384 19.33 22.15 5.71
C LYS A 384 18.93 21.07 6.71
N ILE A 385 18.55 21.43 7.93
CA ILE A 385 17.88 20.48 8.85
C ILE A 385 16.36 20.68 8.81
N PRO A 386 15.54 19.67 9.19
CA PRO A 386 14.08 19.80 9.19
C PRO A 386 13.57 21.01 9.98
N GLU A 387 14.22 21.36 11.09
CA GLU A 387 13.85 22.50 11.94
C GLU A 387 14.00 23.86 11.25
N ASP A 388 14.93 24.00 10.31
CA ASP A 388 15.10 25.23 9.53
C ASP A 388 13.98 25.37 8.49
N VAL A 389 13.47 24.24 7.98
CA VAL A 389 12.51 24.19 6.88
C VAL A 389 11.07 24.23 7.37
N PHE A 390 10.78 23.53 8.48
CA PHE A 390 9.42 23.37 9.02
C PHE A 390 9.31 23.75 10.52
N PRO A 391 9.85 24.91 10.95
CA PRO A 391 9.92 25.25 12.38
C PRO A 391 8.52 25.31 13.03
N GLN A 392 7.53 25.86 12.33
CA GLN A 392 6.18 26.05 12.87
C GLN A 392 5.42 24.72 12.99
N GLN A 393 5.52 23.85 11.97
CA GLN A 393 4.91 22.52 11.96
C GLN A 393 5.47 21.68 13.10
N LEU A 394 6.80 21.64 13.22
CA LEU A 394 7.49 20.85 14.23
C LEU A 394 7.19 21.34 15.65
N GLN A 395 7.20 22.66 15.87
CA GLN A 395 6.84 23.23 17.16
C GLN A 395 5.39 22.87 17.55
N ARG A 396 4.43 23.06 16.64
CA ARG A 396 3.02 22.70 16.87
C ARG A 396 2.84 21.22 17.21
N LEU A 397 3.50 20.33 16.47
CA LEU A 397 3.42 18.89 16.69
C LEU A 397 4.07 18.48 18.02
N LYS A 398 5.17 19.13 18.40
CA LYS A 398 5.86 18.92 19.68
C LYS A 398 5.01 19.41 20.87
N ASP A 399 4.40 20.58 20.75
CA ASP A 399 3.51 21.14 21.78
C ASP A 399 2.28 20.25 22.03
N LYS A 400 1.79 19.61 20.97
CA LYS A 400 0.73 18.58 21.03
C LYS A 400 1.22 17.22 21.55
N GLY A 401 2.52 17.04 21.80
CA GLY A 401 3.11 15.77 22.26
C GLY A 401 3.03 14.63 21.22
N LEU A 402 2.87 14.97 19.94
CA LEU A 402 2.74 13.99 18.85
C LEU A 402 4.07 13.50 18.30
N ILE A 403 5.11 14.32 18.43
CA ILE A 403 6.48 13.99 18.01
C ILE A 403 7.49 14.27 19.12
N GLU A 404 8.60 13.56 19.06
CA GLU A 404 9.82 13.81 19.81
C GLU A 404 10.93 14.19 18.84
N ILE A 405 11.76 15.15 19.26
CA ILE A 405 12.88 15.67 18.49
C ILE A 405 14.11 15.59 19.39
N ASP A 406 15.11 14.80 19.00
CA ASP A 406 16.43 14.76 19.64
C ASP A 406 17.53 15.25 18.68
N ASP A 407 18.80 15.18 19.05
CA ASP A 407 19.90 15.71 18.22
C ASP A 407 20.08 14.96 16.88
N LYS A 408 19.58 13.72 16.77
CA LYS A 408 19.78 12.85 15.61
C LYS A 408 18.56 12.79 14.70
N GLU A 409 17.36 12.67 15.27
CA GLU A 409 16.17 12.36 14.51
C GLU A 409 14.87 12.91 15.10
N ILE A 410 13.82 12.86 14.28
CA ILE A 410 12.44 13.16 14.65
C ILE A 410 11.65 11.87 14.61
N ARG A 411 10.92 11.56 15.69
CA ARG A 411 10.10 10.35 15.83
C ARG A 411 8.67 10.71 16.23
N ILE A 412 7.70 9.89 15.84
CA ILE A 412 6.35 9.97 16.41
C ILE A 412 6.35 9.40 17.83
N THR A 413 5.51 9.95 18.70
CA THR A 413 5.26 9.36 20.02
C THR A 413 4.19 8.27 19.92
N LYS A 414 3.99 7.50 21.00
CA LYS A 414 2.82 6.60 21.11
C LYS A 414 1.49 7.34 20.93
N HIS A 415 1.44 8.60 21.37
CA HIS A 415 0.28 9.45 21.16
C HIS A 415 0.19 9.93 19.71
N GLY A 416 1.33 10.21 19.08
CA GLY A 416 1.45 10.51 17.65
C GLY A 416 0.97 9.41 16.73
N ASP A 417 1.13 8.12 17.08
CA ASP A 417 0.71 7.00 16.21
C ASP A 417 -0.78 7.05 15.86
N LEU A 418 -1.61 7.43 16.82
CA LEU A 418 -3.04 7.61 16.65
C LEU A 418 -3.36 8.64 15.54
N TRP A 419 -2.50 9.65 15.40
CA TRP A 419 -2.67 10.83 14.55
C TRP A 419 -1.66 10.88 13.40
N LYS A 420 -0.99 9.76 13.08
CA LYS A 420 0.13 9.72 12.12
C LYS A 420 -0.23 10.29 10.73
N GLY A 421 -1.47 10.11 10.27
CA GLY A 421 -1.93 10.71 9.02
C GLY A 421 -2.11 12.22 9.15
N ASN A 422 -2.68 12.71 10.25
CA ASN A 422 -2.80 14.15 10.52
C ASN A 422 -1.40 14.79 10.57
N ILE A 423 -0.43 14.13 11.20
CA ILE A 423 0.98 14.55 11.22
C ILE A 423 1.52 14.69 9.79
N ALA A 424 1.23 13.75 8.90
CA ALA A 424 1.66 13.83 7.50
C ALA A 424 1.06 15.06 6.78
N TRP A 425 -0.21 15.35 7.05
CA TRP A 425 -0.92 16.50 6.47
C TRP A 425 -0.36 17.85 6.92
N GLU A 426 0.28 17.95 8.09
CA GLU A 426 0.94 19.19 8.53
C GLU A 426 2.09 19.61 7.59
N PHE A 427 2.66 18.66 6.83
CA PHE A 427 3.73 18.90 5.87
C PHE A 427 3.25 18.97 4.42
N ALA A 428 1.95 18.75 4.18
CA ALA A 428 1.36 18.82 2.86
C ALA A 428 1.55 20.22 2.23
N PRO A 429 1.72 20.31 0.90
CA PRO A 429 1.58 21.56 0.16
C PRO A 429 0.20 22.20 0.40
N GLU A 430 0.13 23.52 0.54
CA GLU A 430 -1.12 24.23 0.87
C GLU A 430 -2.24 24.03 -0.17
N ASN A 431 -1.88 23.82 -1.43
CA ASN A 431 -2.83 23.52 -2.51
C ASN A 431 -3.48 22.14 -2.38
N LEU A 432 -2.79 21.17 -1.78
CA LEU A 432 -3.37 19.85 -1.48
C LEU A 432 -4.20 19.88 -0.20
N ALA A 433 -3.81 20.69 0.78
CA ALA A 433 -4.53 20.83 2.05
C ALA A 433 -5.92 21.51 1.92
N LYS A 434 -6.13 22.32 0.87
CA LYS A 434 -7.39 23.06 0.62
C LYS A 434 -8.50 22.26 -0.06
N ASN A 435 -8.19 21.07 -0.59
CA ASN A 435 -9.15 20.20 -1.28
C ASN A 435 -9.85 19.19 -0.34
N LYS A 436 -9.84 19.46 0.97
CA LYS A 436 -10.51 18.68 2.00
C LYS A 436 -11.61 19.47 2.70
#